data_AF-J3HUI6-F1
#
_entry.id   AF-J3HUI6-F1
#
_cell.length_a   1.000
_cell.length_b   1.000
_cell.length_c   1.000
_cell.angle_alpha   90.00
_cell.angle_beta   90.00
_cell.angle_gamma   90.00
#
_symmetry.space_group_name_H-M   'P 1'
#
loop_
_entity.id
_entity.type
_entity.pdbx_description
1 polymer ?
#
loop_
_entity_poly.entity_id
_entity_poly.type
_entity_poly.pdbx_seq_one_letter_code
_entity_poly.pdbx_strand_id
1 'polypeptide(L)'
;MPAYQVKFAYLTKYKQSRHLFHQLVIADDEASALAQGRELMSKRSPAARIVHEACTLRPDSSEVESATAHGWKLDDNWWSRPIKPDDDLAAIAKHGFTHSNHIHAKSAMDCVAIDKYAA
;
A
#
# COMPACT_ATOMS: atom_id res chain seq x y z
N MET A 1 -9.33 -15.65 6.16
CA MET A 1 -7.90 -15.69 5.77
C MET A 1 -7.50 -14.33 5.25
N PRO A 2 -6.37 -13.76 5.69
CA PRO A 2 -5.94 -12.44 5.29
C PRO A 2 -5.60 -12.40 3.79
N ALA A 3 -5.96 -11.30 3.13
CA ALA A 3 -5.54 -11.00 1.78
C ALA A 3 -4.36 -10.04 1.83
N TYR A 4 -3.38 -10.23 0.97
CA TYR A 4 -2.19 -9.40 0.87
C TYR A 4 -2.06 -8.87 -0.55
N GLN A 5 -1.63 -7.62 -0.65
CA GLN A 5 -1.23 -6.97 -1.88
C GLN A 5 0.27 -7.18 -2.08
N VAL A 6 0.63 -8.08 -3.01
CA VAL A 6 2.03 -8.38 -3.34
C VAL A 6 2.45 -7.59 -4.57
N LYS A 7 3.56 -6.86 -4.46
CA LYS A 7 4.12 -6.02 -5.53
C LYS A 7 5.59 -6.38 -5.75
N PHE A 8 5.98 -6.66 -7.00
CA PHE A 8 7.38 -6.82 -7.38
C PHE A 8 7.76 -5.87 -8.50
N ALA A 9 8.91 -5.21 -8.36
CA ALA A 9 9.61 -4.64 -9.50
C ALA A 9 10.63 -5.65 -10.03
N TYR A 10 10.65 -5.90 -11.33
CA TYR A 10 11.52 -6.90 -11.93
C TYR A 10 12.07 -6.48 -13.29
N LEU A 11 13.21 -7.07 -13.68
CA LEU A 11 13.83 -6.93 -15.00
C LEU A 11 13.67 -8.22 -15.77
N THR A 12 13.45 -8.15 -17.08
CA THR A 12 13.48 -9.33 -17.95
C THR A 12 14.87 -9.55 -18.51
N LYS A 13 15.21 -10.80 -18.84
CA LYS A 13 16.53 -11.16 -19.39
C LYS A 13 16.89 -10.39 -20.67
N TYR A 14 15.91 -10.12 -21.54
CA TYR A 14 16.13 -9.56 -22.87
C TYR A 14 15.91 -8.04 -22.95
N LYS A 15 15.14 -7.48 -22.01
CA LYS A 15 14.92 -6.05 -21.90
C LYS A 15 15.15 -5.64 -20.46
N GLN A 16 16.20 -4.84 -20.23
CA GLN A 16 16.51 -4.21 -18.94
C GLN A 16 15.50 -3.09 -18.59
N SER A 17 14.29 -3.11 -19.18
CA SER A 17 13.18 -2.28 -18.76
C SER A 17 12.64 -2.81 -17.43
N ARG A 18 12.36 -1.89 -16.50
CA ARG A 18 11.71 -2.19 -15.23
C ARG A 18 10.23 -2.49 -15.46
N HIS A 19 9.78 -3.65 -15.02
CA HIS A 19 8.39 -4.08 -15.03
C HIS A 19 7.84 -4.18 -13.61
N LEU A 20 6.51 -4.12 -13.51
CA LEU A 20 5.80 -4.24 -12.25
C LEU A 20 4.87 -5.46 -12.30
N PHE A 21 4.96 -6.28 -11.27
CA PHE A 21 4.01 -7.32 -10.94
C PHE A 21 3.22 -6.85 -9.73
N HIS A 22 1.91 -7.03 -9.78
CA HIS A 22 1.01 -6.71 -8.69
C HIS A 22 -0.09 -7.75 -8.67
N GLN A 23 -0.28 -8.41 -7.54
CA GLN A 23 -1.29 -9.45 -7.38
C GLN A 23 -1.81 -9.49 -5.94
N LEU A 24 -3.07 -9.88 -5.80
CA LEU A 24 -3.66 -10.21 -4.51
C LEU A 24 -3.41 -11.69 -4.17
N VAL A 25 -2.94 -11.95 -2.96
CA VAL A 25 -2.61 -13.30 -2.47
C VAL A 25 -3.32 -13.52 -1.14
N ILE A 26 -4.05 -14.61 -1.00
CA ILE A 26 -4.66 -15.01 0.27
C ILE A 26 -3.68 -15.95 0.96
N ALA A 27 -3.19 -15.55 2.13
CA ALA A 27 -2.20 -16.30 2.90
C ALA A 27 -2.36 -16.01 4.39
N ASP A 28 -1.80 -16.84 5.26
CA ASP A 28 -1.92 -16.65 6.71
C ASP A 28 -1.01 -15.51 7.23
N ASP A 29 0.13 -15.29 6.57
CA ASP A 29 1.12 -14.28 6.91
C ASP A 29 1.77 -13.66 5.65
N GLU A 30 2.54 -12.59 5.87
CA GLU A 30 3.24 -11.85 4.82
C GLU A 30 4.29 -12.71 4.09
N ALA A 31 5.00 -13.60 4.82
CA ALA A 31 6.04 -14.44 4.25
C ALA A 31 5.46 -15.47 3.25
N SER A 32 4.32 -16.06 3.62
CA SER A 32 3.55 -16.97 2.80
C SER A 32 2.95 -16.25 1.59
N ALA A 33 2.48 -15.01 1.76
CA ALA A 33 2.00 -14.19 0.65
C ALA A 33 3.11 -13.85 -0.36
N LEU A 34 4.30 -13.49 0.11
CA LEU A 34 5.47 -13.25 -0.73
C LEU A 34 5.91 -14.52 -1.46
N ALA A 35 5.95 -15.66 -0.78
CA ALA A 35 6.33 -16.94 -1.40
C ALA A 35 5.40 -17.31 -2.56
N GLN A 36 4.08 -17.26 -2.34
CA GLN A 36 3.09 -17.48 -3.40
C GLN A 36 3.19 -16.44 -4.52
N GLY A 37 3.40 -15.16 -4.17
CA GLY A 37 3.63 -14.11 -5.15
C GLY A 37 4.84 -14.40 -6.05
N ARG A 38 5.98 -14.82 -5.47
CA ARG A 38 7.19 -15.17 -6.23
C ARG A 38 6.95 -16.36 -7.15
N GLU A 39 6.15 -17.35 -6.74
CA GLU A 39 5.77 -18.49 -7.58
C GLU A 39 4.93 -18.04 -8.80
N LEU A 40 3.92 -17.20 -8.57
CA LEU A 40 3.10 -16.62 -9.65
C LEU A 40 3.93 -15.76 -10.61
N MET A 41 4.88 -15.00 -10.06
CA MET A 41 5.80 -14.19 -10.83
C MET A 41 6.75 -15.06 -11.68
N SER A 42 7.30 -16.14 -11.12
CA SER A 42 8.14 -17.11 -11.84
C SER A 42 7.38 -17.80 -12.98
N LYS A 43 6.11 -18.16 -12.77
CA LYS A 43 5.24 -18.68 -13.84
C LYS A 43 5.03 -17.66 -14.96
N ARG A 44 4.84 -16.38 -14.62
CA ARG A 44 4.65 -15.29 -15.58
C ARG A 44 5.94 -14.92 -16.32
N SER A 45 7.08 -14.93 -15.64
CA SER A 45 8.37 -14.54 -16.18
C SER A 45 9.51 -15.34 -15.53
N PRO A 46 9.79 -16.55 -16.04
CA PRO A 46 10.72 -17.49 -15.39
C PRO A 46 12.16 -16.98 -15.26
N ALA A 47 12.57 -16.09 -16.15
CA ALA A 47 13.92 -15.51 -16.17
C ALA A 47 13.97 -14.08 -15.61
N ALA A 48 12.93 -13.65 -14.88
CA ALA A 48 12.88 -12.31 -14.33
C ALA A 48 13.70 -12.19 -13.06
N ARG A 49 14.46 -11.09 -12.97
CA ARG A 49 15.20 -10.73 -11.76
C ARG A 49 14.37 -9.74 -10.95
N ILE A 50 13.89 -10.15 -9.79
CA ILE A 50 13.22 -9.25 -8.83
C ILE A 50 14.27 -8.26 -8.31
N VAL A 51 13.95 -6.97 -8.38
CA VAL A 51 14.80 -5.87 -7.91
C VAL A 51 14.23 -5.24 -6.63
N HIS A 52 12.91 -5.34 -6.45
CA HIS A 52 12.23 -4.84 -5.27
C HIS A 52 10.97 -5.67 -5.01
N GLU A 53 10.67 -5.93 -3.75
CA GLU A 53 9.49 -6.66 -3.30
C GLU A 53 8.80 -5.94 -2.14
N ALA A 54 7.47 -5.96 -2.15
CA ALA A 54 6.64 -5.44 -1.09
C ALA A 54 5.39 -6.31 -0.96
N CYS A 55 4.95 -6.54 0.27
CA CYS A 55 3.73 -7.27 0.57
C CYS A 55 3.03 -6.57 1.73
N THR A 56 1.79 -6.17 1.53
CA THR A 56 1.03 -5.44 2.55
C THR A 56 -0.34 -6.06 2.71
N LEU A 57 -0.81 -6.23 3.95
CA LEU A 57 -2.16 -6.71 4.20
C LEU A 57 -3.18 -5.80 3.52
N ARG A 58 -4.19 -6.39 2.87
CA ARG A 58 -5.27 -5.71 2.16
C ARG A 58 -6.27 -5.15 3.19
N PRO A 59 -6.48 -3.83 3.26
CA PRO A 59 -7.29 -3.17 4.29
C PRO A 59 -8.81 -3.06 3.98
N ASP A 60 -9.26 -3.64 2.89
CA ASP A 60 -10.37 -3.16 2.06
C ASP A 60 -11.72 -3.89 2.27
N SER A 61 -12.22 -3.94 3.50
CA SER A 61 -13.69 -3.80 3.64
C SER A 61 -14.08 -2.88 4.79
N SER A 62 -13.47 -3.03 5.96
CA SER A 62 -13.77 -2.16 7.11
C SER A 62 -12.98 -0.86 7.11
N GLU A 63 -11.74 -0.85 6.61
CA GLU A 63 -10.89 0.34 6.74
C GLU A 63 -11.19 1.39 5.68
N VAL A 64 -11.68 0.99 4.50
CA VAL A 64 -12.16 1.93 3.48
C VAL A 64 -13.43 2.64 3.96
N GLU A 65 -14.38 1.90 4.54
CA GLU A 65 -15.57 2.48 5.17
C GLU A 65 -15.18 3.40 6.33
N SER A 66 -14.24 2.98 7.18
CA SER A 66 -13.74 3.79 8.30
C SER A 66 -12.99 5.04 7.84
N ALA A 67 -12.12 4.94 6.84
CA ALA A 67 -11.39 6.09 6.29
C ALA A 67 -12.36 7.10 5.66
N THR A 68 -13.35 6.60 4.91
CA THR A 68 -14.41 7.44 4.34
C THR A 68 -15.25 8.10 5.44
N ALA A 69 -15.59 7.37 6.50
CA ALA A 69 -16.31 7.90 7.66
C ALA A 69 -15.50 8.98 8.42
N HIS A 70 -14.17 8.95 8.35
CA HIS A 70 -13.30 9.97 8.94
C HIS A 70 -12.99 11.14 7.98
N GLY A 71 -13.55 11.10 6.77
CA GLY A 71 -13.49 12.18 5.79
C GLY A 71 -12.37 12.07 4.76
N TRP A 72 -11.70 10.92 4.66
CA TRP A 72 -10.69 10.66 3.65
C TRP A 72 -11.32 10.32 2.30
N LYS A 73 -10.67 10.77 1.22
CA LYS A 73 -11.04 10.50 -0.17
C LYS A 73 -9.84 9.93 -0.93
N LEU A 74 -10.07 8.89 -1.72
CA LEU A 74 -9.04 8.29 -2.56
C LEU A 74 -8.99 9.01 -3.91
N ASP A 75 -7.84 9.61 -4.24
CA ASP A 75 -7.57 10.24 -5.53
C ASP A 75 -6.17 9.83 -6.03
N ASP A 76 -6.09 9.38 -7.28
CA ASP A 76 -4.86 8.90 -7.94
C ASP A 76 -3.98 7.96 -7.06
N ASN A 77 -4.63 7.01 -6.37
CA ASN A 77 -4.04 6.08 -5.39
C ASN A 77 -3.46 6.73 -4.11
N TRP A 78 -3.78 7.99 -3.84
CA TRP A 78 -3.49 8.68 -2.60
C TRP A 78 -4.78 8.97 -1.84
N TRP A 79 -4.84 8.57 -0.59
CA TRP A 79 -5.89 9.04 0.28
C TRP A 79 -5.56 10.45 0.74
N SER A 80 -6.56 11.33 0.69
CA SER A 80 -6.41 12.72 1.13
C SER A 80 -7.61 13.22 1.93
N ARG A 81 -7.34 14.14 2.85
CA ARG A 81 -8.35 14.94 3.56
C ARG A 81 -7.83 16.33 3.90
N PRO A 82 -8.72 17.31 4.18
CA PRO A 82 -8.31 18.59 4.73
C PRO A 82 -7.63 18.45 6.10
N ILE A 83 -6.67 19.33 6.37
CA ILE A 83 -6.01 19.45 7.68
C ILE A 83 -7.02 19.97 8.72
N LYS A 84 -7.07 19.33 9.88
CA LYS A 84 -7.87 19.70 11.04
C LYS A 84 -6.97 20.23 12.18
N PRO A 85 -7.52 21.02 13.14
CA PRO A 85 -6.73 21.63 14.23
C PRO A 85 -6.03 20.64 15.17
N ASP A 86 -6.54 19.42 15.26
CA ASP A 86 -6.10 18.32 16.11
C ASP A 86 -5.07 17.39 15.42
N ASP A 87 -4.73 17.64 14.15
CA ASP A 87 -3.82 16.79 13.41
C ASP A 87 -2.39 16.83 13.97
N ASP A 88 -1.86 15.66 14.35
CA ASP A 88 -0.43 15.49 14.64
C ASP A 88 0.38 15.49 13.33
N LEU A 89 0.83 16.69 12.93
CA LEU A 89 1.63 16.89 11.73
C LEU A 89 2.96 16.11 11.75
N ALA A 90 3.50 15.78 12.93
CA ALA A 90 4.71 14.98 13.05
C ALA A 90 4.43 13.49 12.78
N ALA A 91 3.32 12.95 13.30
CA ALA A 91 2.85 11.60 12.96
C ALA A 91 2.53 11.50 11.45
N ILE A 92 1.93 12.53 10.87
CA ILE A 92 1.64 12.58 9.43
C ILE A 92 2.91 12.54 8.60
N ALA A 93 3.94 13.32 8.95
CA ALA A 93 5.22 13.31 8.23
C ALA A 93 5.90 11.93 8.25
N LYS A 94 5.59 11.08 9.23
CA LYS A 94 6.11 9.71 9.34
C LYS A 94 5.39 8.72 8.41
N HIS A 95 4.10 8.92 8.19
CA HIS A 95 3.22 7.99 7.45
C HIS A 95 2.81 8.50 6.06
N GLY A 96 3.07 9.76 5.74
CA GLY A 96 2.70 10.44 4.52
C GLY A 96 3.34 11.83 4.41
N PHE A 97 2.65 12.78 3.80
CA PHE A 97 3.08 14.18 3.80
C PHE A 97 1.89 15.15 3.88
N THR A 98 2.15 16.32 4.48
CA THR A 98 1.21 17.45 4.48
C THR A 98 1.58 18.45 3.40
N HIS A 99 0.58 18.93 2.67
CA HIS A 99 0.76 19.94 1.65
C HIS A 99 -0.44 20.89 1.62
N SER A 100 -0.19 22.20 1.75
CA SER A 100 -1.13 23.28 1.44
C SER A 100 -2.61 22.96 1.75
N ASN A 101 -2.93 22.79 3.04
CA ASN A 101 -4.26 22.48 3.60
C ASN A 101 -4.76 21.03 3.47
N HIS A 102 -3.95 20.11 2.92
CA HIS A 102 -4.30 18.70 2.77
C HIS A 102 -3.24 17.77 3.37
N ILE A 103 -3.70 16.58 3.76
CA ILE A 103 -2.86 15.45 4.14
C ILE A 103 -2.96 14.40 3.04
N HIS A 104 -1.84 13.79 2.68
CA HIS A 104 -1.77 12.71 1.70
C HIS A 104 -1.09 11.46 2.29
N ALA A 105 -1.75 10.31 2.17
CA ALA A 105 -1.25 9.00 2.61
C ALA A 105 -1.38 7.92 1.52
N LYS A 106 -0.43 6.97 1.52
CA LYS A 106 -0.29 5.94 0.47
C LYS A 106 -1.33 4.81 0.55
N SER A 107 -2.05 4.66 1.67
CA SER A 107 -3.05 3.61 1.88
C SER A 107 -4.14 4.04 2.88
N ALA A 108 -5.29 3.35 2.88
CA ALA A 108 -6.39 3.63 3.81
C ALA A 108 -5.99 3.37 5.27
N MET A 109 -5.14 2.34 5.48
CA MET A 109 -4.60 1.99 6.78
C MET A 109 -3.76 3.13 7.37
N ASP A 110 -2.90 3.74 6.55
CA ASP A 110 -2.05 4.86 6.99
C ASP A 110 -2.89 6.09 7.38
N CYS A 111 -4.02 6.31 6.71
CA CYS A 111 -4.96 7.39 7.01
C CYS A 111 -5.63 7.21 8.37
N VAL A 112 -6.17 6.01 8.61
CA VAL A 112 -6.82 5.67 9.88
C VAL A 112 -5.80 5.66 11.02
N ALA A 113 -4.57 5.22 10.76
CA ALA A 113 -3.49 5.26 11.74
C ALA A 113 -3.20 6.71 12.16
N ILE A 114 -3.00 7.63 11.20
CA ILE A 114 -2.81 9.07 11.46
C ILE A 114 -3.94 9.62 12.35
N ASP A 115 -5.20 9.36 12.00
CA ASP A 115 -6.36 9.91 12.71
C ASP A 115 -6.49 9.38 14.16
N LYS A 116 -6.05 8.14 14.42
CA LYS A 116 -6.09 7.56 15.77
C LYS A 116 -5.05 8.16 16.72
N TYR A 117 -3.97 8.72 16.19
CA TYR A 117 -2.91 9.36 16.98
C TYR A 117 -3.11 10.88 17.14
N ALA A 118 -4.07 11.47 16.43
CA ALA A 118 -4.45 12.88 16.53
C ALA A 118 -5.36 13.21 17.74
N ALA A 119 -5.55 12.26 18.68
CA ALA A 119 -6.40 12.41 19.86
C ALA A 119 -5.59 12.78 21.12
#